data_AF-A0A177DFW8-F1
#
_entry.id   AF-A0A177DFW8-F1
#
_cell.length_a   1.000
_cell.length_b   1.000
_cell.length_c   1.000
_cell.angle_alpha   90.00
_cell.angle_beta   90.00
_cell.angle_gamma   90.00
#
_symmetry.space_group_name_H-M   'P 1'
#
loop_
_entity.id
_entity.type
_entity.pdbx_description
1 polymer ?
#
loop_
_entity_poly.entity_id
_entity_poly.type
_entity_poly.pdbx_seq_one_letter_code
_entity_poly.pdbx_strand_id
1 'polypeptide(L)'
;MAEIIGLVASVVQLADAGLKLSSALYQYADGVATADRRIKNIANEVKLTSFVIQELGGIFEQNKTANLISGNAIITAKETIKECDTVFTEIKVIVDKTKSGKMGRFMLPFRDNKIELLRSQIDKLKSTLQLLMQVLIFAQQVSSNKLSYEAEAEQRKEIIQLRKIAKEAAEKYEKSRRSFSISDDGTAVNDDERSLQEGDGFVSPSDLFKAASSISSAINPETLATCVNHVRNLLVDIETLQLALAREVDGDDHSDHHQKAIGSYFIARSHLDSVLLGNS
;
A
#
# COMPACT_ATOMS: atom_id res chain seq x y z
N MET A 1 22.05 -4.62 26.27
CA MET A 1 21.17 -3.61 26.92
C MET A 1 20.93 -2.38 26.04
N ALA A 2 21.96 -1.65 25.56
CA ALA A 2 21.78 -0.47 24.70
C ALA A 2 20.91 -0.73 23.45
N GLU A 3 21.08 -1.90 22.83
CA GLU A 3 20.29 -2.28 21.65
C GLU A 3 18.79 -2.46 21.93
N ILE A 4 18.43 -2.98 23.11
CA ILE A 4 17.02 -3.17 23.51
C ILE A 4 16.40 -1.82 23.86
N ILE A 5 17.16 -0.92 24.49
CA ILE A 5 16.70 0.44 24.77
C ILE A 5 16.41 1.20 23.47
N GLY A 6 17.34 1.15 22.51
CA GLY A 6 17.14 1.75 21.19
C GLY A 6 15.95 1.14 20.44
N LEU A 7 15.78 -0.19 20.53
CA LEU A 7 14.62 -0.87 19.95
C LEU A 7 13.30 -0.39 20.58
N VAL A 8 13.20 -0.34 21.92
CA VAL A 8 11.97 0.11 22.59
C VAL A 8 11.64 1.57 22.23
N ALA A 9 12.64 2.45 22.14
CA ALA A 9 12.41 3.82 21.68
C ALA A 9 11.86 3.86 20.24
N SER A 10 12.42 3.07 19.33
CA SER A 10 11.96 2.99 17.93
C SER A 10 10.54 2.42 17.82
N VAL A 11 10.21 1.43 18.65
CA VAL A 11 8.87 0.82 18.75
C VAL A 11 7.83 1.87 19.13
N VAL A 12 8.07 2.63 20.21
CA VAL A 12 7.12 3.63 20.70
C VAL A 12 6.87 4.70 19.64
N GLN A 13 7.94 5.23 19.05
CA GLN A 13 7.84 6.24 18.01
C GLN A 13 7.05 5.74 16.79
N LEU A 14 7.32 4.52 16.33
CA LEU A 14 6.62 3.96 15.18
C LEU A 14 5.16 3.64 15.47
N ALA A 15 4.84 3.09 16.66
CA ALA A 15 3.46 2.84 17.05
C ALA A 15 2.65 4.15 17.08
N ASP A 16 3.19 5.21 17.68
CA ASP A 16 2.55 6.52 17.72
C ASP A 16 2.36 7.12 16.31
N ALA A 17 3.38 6.99 15.46
CA ALA A 17 3.30 7.43 14.07
C ALA A 17 2.21 6.67 13.29
N GLY A 18 2.14 5.34 13.47
CA GLY A 18 1.12 4.49 12.85
C GLY A 18 -0.29 4.80 13.35
N LEU A 19 -0.49 5.05 14.65
CA LEU A 19 -1.79 5.47 15.20
C LEU A 19 -2.24 6.83 14.64
N LYS A 20 -1.32 7.79 14.53
CA LYS A 20 -1.59 9.10 13.88
C LYS A 20 -1.95 8.92 12.41
N LEU A 21 -1.23 8.07 11.69
CA LEU A 21 -1.52 7.75 10.29
C LEU A 21 -2.91 7.12 10.15
N SER A 22 -3.23 6.11 10.96
CA SER A 22 -4.56 5.48 10.98
C SER A 22 -5.67 6.50 11.22
N SER A 23 -5.50 7.39 12.22
CA SER A 23 -6.46 8.46 12.49
C SER A 23 -6.64 9.37 11.27
N ALA A 24 -5.56 9.79 10.62
CA ALA A 24 -5.61 10.61 9.41
C ALA A 24 -6.31 9.90 8.24
N LEU A 25 -6.11 8.58 8.10
CA LEU A 25 -6.79 7.76 7.10
C LEU A 25 -8.30 7.66 7.35
N TYR A 26 -8.72 7.48 8.60
CA TYR A 26 -10.14 7.49 8.97
C TYR A 26 -10.78 8.86 8.72
N GLN A 27 -10.13 9.95 9.13
CA GLN A 27 -10.62 11.30 8.88
C GLN A 27 -10.77 11.60 7.38
N TYR A 28 -9.80 11.16 6.58
CA TYR A 28 -9.90 11.24 5.13
C TYR A 28 -11.11 10.44 4.60
N ALA A 29 -11.29 9.21 5.12
CA ALA A 29 -12.36 8.34 4.68
C ALA A 29 -13.78 8.80 5.12
N ASP A 30 -13.89 9.61 6.17
CA ASP A 30 -15.18 10.17 6.60
C ASP A 30 -15.48 11.53 5.93
N GLY A 31 -14.44 12.28 5.54
CA GLY A 31 -14.57 13.59 4.88
C GLY A 31 -14.86 13.55 3.38
N VAL A 32 -15.01 12.37 2.78
CA VAL A 32 -15.28 12.18 1.35
C VAL A 32 -16.50 11.27 1.20
N ALA A 33 -17.59 11.76 0.61
CA ALA A 33 -18.86 11.01 0.49
C ALA A 33 -18.74 9.68 -0.29
N THR A 34 -17.68 9.53 -1.10
CA THR A 34 -17.34 8.33 -1.87
C THR A 34 -16.12 7.58 -1.33
N ALA A 35 -15.58 7.96 -0.16
CA ALA A 35 -14.34 7.36 0.31
C ALA A 35 -14.48 5.85 0.48
N ASP A 36 -13.56 5.17 -0.18
CA ASP A 36 -13.53 3.74 -0.36
C ASP A 36 -13.43 3.02 0.99
N ARG A 37 -14.30 2.03 1.20
CA ARG A 37 -14.23 1.07 2.32
C ARG A 37 -12.81 0.52 2.51
N ARG A 38 -12.04 0.45 1.43
CA ARG A 38 -10.62 0.03 1.44
C ARG A 38 -9.71 0.95 2.24
N ILE A 39 -9.90 2.27 2.21
CA ILE A 39 -9.10 3.19 3.03
C ILE A 39 -9.38 2.97 4.52
N LYS A 40 -10.64 2.73 4.89
CA LYS A 40 -11.01 2.37 6.27
C LYS A 40 -10.39 1.03 6.68
N ASN A 41 -10.32 0.06 5.77
CA ASN A 41 -9.66 -1.22 6.03
C ASN A 41 -8.15 -1.03 6.25
N ILE A 42 -7.46 -0.23 5.43
CA ILE A 42 -6.02 0.07 5.62
C ILE A 42 -5.80 0.81 6.94
N ALA A 43 -6.65 1.80 7.24
CA ALA A 43 -6.59 2.52 8.51
C ALA A 43 -6.68 1.55 9.70
N ASN A 44 -7.57 0.56 9.61
CA ASN A 44 -7.70 -0.49 10.62
C ASN A 44 -6.46 -1.38 10.71
N GLU A 45 -5.92 -1.85 9.58
CA GLU A 45 -4.70 -2.69 9.57
C GLU A 45 -3.48 -1.95 10.13
N VAL A 46 -3.30 -0.66 9.79
CA VAL A 46 -2.25 0.20 10.36
C VAL A 46 -2.45 0.34 11.87
N LYS A 47 -3.68 0.57 12.34
CA LYS A 47 -4.00 0.68 13.77
C LYS A 47 -3.66 -0.60 14.53
N LEU A 48 -4.15 -1.74 14.05
CA LEU A 48 -3.93 -3.03 14.70
C LEU A 48 -2.44 -3.40 14.72
N THR A 49 -1.74 -3.15 13.62
CA THR A 49 -0.28 -3.35 13.55
C THR A 49 0.45 -2.44 14.55
N SER A 50 0.02 -1.18 14.68
CA SER A 50 0.61 -0.23 15.65
C SER A 50 0.43 -0.70 17.09
N PHE A 51 -0.73 -1.28 17.44
CA PHE A 51 -0.92 -1.89 18.75
C PHE A 51 -0.01 -3.10 18.98
N VAL A 52 0.13 -3.98 17.99
CA VAL A 52 1.08 -5.11 18.10
C VAL A 52 2.52 -4.62 18.30
N ILE A 53 2.93 -3.56 17.58
CA ILE A 53 4.25 -2.93 17.77
C ILE A 53 4.39 -2.41 19.20
N GLN A 54 3.39 -1.70 19.73
CA GLN A 54 3.41 -1.17 21.10
C GLN A 54 3.52 -2.28 22.17
N GLU A 55 2.71 -3.35 22.04
CA GLU A 55 2.75 -4.51 22.94
C GLU A 55 4.11 -5.20 22.91
N LEU A 56 4.69 -5.37 21.71
CA LEU A 56 6.03 -5.92 21.55
C LEU A 56 7.07 -5.07 22.29
N GLY A 57 6.96 -3.74 22.24
CA GLY A 57 7.79 -2.82 23.01
C GLY A 57 7.71 -3.04 24.51
N GLY A 58 6.49 -3.25 25.03
CA GLY A 58 6.26 -3.61 26.43
C GLY A 58 6.97 -4.91 26.84
N ILE A 59 6.97 -5.92 25.97
CA ILE A 59 7.67 -7.19 26.23
C ILE A 59 9.18 -6.99 26.25
N PHE A 60 9.73 -6.26 25.27
CA PHE A 60 11.16 -5.93 25.28
C PHE A 60 11.53 -5.15 26.54
N GLU A 61 10.69 -4.21 26.99
CA GLU A 61 10.89 -3.44 28.20
C GLU A 61 10.90 -4.29 29.47
N GLN A 62 9.92 -5.16 29.65
CA GLN A 62 9.85 -6.07 30.80
C GLN A 62 11.04 -7.04 30.85
N ASN A 63 11.61 -7.38 29.69
CA ASN A 63 12.69 -8.35 29.57
C ASN A 63 14.08 -7.71 29.35
N LYS A 64 14.20 -6.36 29.49
CA LYS A 64 15.46 -5.60 29.33
C LYS A 64 16.62 -6.16 30.18
N THR A 65 16.31 -6.76 31.33
CA THR A 65 17.26 -7.26 32.33
C THR A 65 17.34 -8.78 32.44
N ALA A 66 16.45 -9.51 31.75
CA ALA A 66 16.28 -10.95 31.95
C ALA A 66 17.25 -11.82 31.11
N ASN A 67 17.97 -11.25 30.14
CA ASN A 67 18.82 -11.99 29.17
C ASN A 67 18.09 -13.14 28.41
N LEU A 68 16.76 -13.18 28.44
CA LEU A 68 15.94 -14.22 27.80
C LEU A 68 15.76 -13.98 26.30
N ILE A 69 16.01 -12.76 25.84
CA ILE A 69 15.82 -12.37 24.45
C ILE A 69 17.09 -12.68 23.66
N SER A 70 16.97 -13.55 22.66
CA SER A 70 18.07 -13.86 21.75
C SER A 70 18.41 -12.67 20.84
N GLY A 71 19.66 -12.60 20.37
CA GLY A 71 20.08 -11.60 19.39
C GLY A 71 19.25 -11.66 18.10
N ASN A 72 18.89 -12.86 17.65
CA ASN A 72 18.04 -13.05 16.47
C ASN A 72 16.64 -12.45 16.68
N ALA A 73 16.03 -12.59 17.87
CA ALA A 73 14.74 -11.97 18.16
C ALA A 73 14.82 -10.43 18.12
N ILE A 74 15.93 -9.85 18.58
CA ILE A 74 16.18 -8.40 18.49
C ILE A 74 16.33 -7.97 17.02
N ILE A 75 17.09 -8.72 16.22
CA ILE A 75 17.28 -8.44 14.79
C ILE A 75 15.95 -8.54 14.04
N THR A 76 15.20 -9.64 14.21
CA THR A 76 13.89 -9.83 13.58
C THR A 76 12.94 -8.69 13.94
N ALA A 77 12.87 -8.28 15.21
CA ALA A 77 12.04 -7.15 15.62
C ALA A 77 12.46 -5.85 14.90
N LYS A 78 13.76 -5.50 14.95
CA LYS A 78 14.31 -4.29 14.32
C LYS A 78 14.00 -4.22 12.82
N GLU A 79 14.27 -5.30 12.10
CA GLU A 79 14.02 -5.38 10.66
C GLU A 79 12.54 -5.25 10.34
N THR A 80 11.68 -5.96 11.08
CA THR A 80 10.23 -5.94 10.86
C THR A 80 9.63 -4.56 11.18
N ILE A 81 10.11 -3.89 12.24
CA ILE A 81 9.73 -2.51 12.60
C ILE A 81 10.16 -1.52 11.51
N LYS A 82 11.38 -1.65 10.98
CA LYS A 82 11.87 -0.82 9.88
C LYS A 82 11.04 -1.01 8.60
N GLU A 83 10.65 -2.26 8.30
CA GLU A 83 9.73 -2.54 7.19
C GLU A 83 8.34 -1.90 7.43
N CYS A 84 7.81 -1.95 8.66
CA CYS A 84 6.56 -1.27 9.00
C CYS A 84 6.63 0.26 8.77
N ASP A 85 7.73 0.90 9.19
CA ASP A 85 7.96 2.33 8.99
C ASP A 85 7.95 2.71 7.50
N THR A 86 8.62 1.91 6.69
CA THR A 86 8.66 2.08 5.23
C THR A 86 7.25 2.03 4.64
N VAL A 87 6.48 1.00 5.01
CA VAL A 87 5.10 0.81 4.51
C VAL A 87 4.17 1.93 4.99
N PHE A 88 4.26 2.34 6.25
CA PHE A 88 3.45 3.43 6.79
C PHE A 88 3.77 4.75 6.08
N THR A 89 5.04 5.00 5.79
CA THR A 89 5.48 6.17 5.03
C THR A 89 4.95 6.14 3.59
N GLU A 90 5.02 4.99 2.90
CA GLU A 90 4.46 4.85 1.55
C GLU A 90 2.94 5.10 1.52
N ILE A 91 2.20 4.56 2.49
CA ILE A 91 0.76 4.80 2.62
C ILE A 91 0.48 6.29 2.86
N LYS A 92 1.25 6.92 3.75
CA LYS A 92 1.13 8.35 4.01
C LYS A 92 1.36 9.19 2.75
N VAL A 93 2.40 8.88 1.98
CA VAL A 93 2.69 9.57 0.71
C VAL A 93 1.56 9.40 -0.29
N ILE A 94 1.02 8.19 -0.43
CA ILE A 94 -0.12 7.93 -1.32
C ILE A 94 -1.32 8.80 -0.93
N VAL A 95 -1.62 8.90 0.37
CA VAL A 95 -2.78 9.64 0.90
C VAL A 95 -2.57 11.15 0.89
N ASP A 96 -1.36 11.63 1.15
CA ASP A 96 -1.09 13.06 1.11
C ASP A 96 -1.12 13.57 -0.35
N LYS A 97 -0.66 12.76 -1.32
CA LYS A 97 -0.82 13.05 -2.77
C LYS A 97 -2.29 13.10 -3.23
N THR A 98 -3.22 12.50 -2.51
CA THR A 98 -4.66 12.53 -2.90
C THR A 98 -5.39 13.74 -2.31
N LYS A 99 -4.81 14.38 -1.28
CA LYS A 99 -5.30 15.65 -0.72
C LYS A 99 -4.95 16.86 -1.60
N SER A 100 -3.91 16.77 -2.44
CA SER A 100 -3.52 17.82 -3.38
C SER A 100 -4.47 17.89 -4.59
N GLY A 101 -5.53 18.69 -4.45
CA GLY A 101 -6.40 19.13 -5.55
C GLY A 101 -7.50 18.14 -5.99
N LYS A 102 -8.44 18.62 -6.81
CA LYS A 102 -9.54 17.79 -7.36
C LYS A 102 -9.02 16.57 -8.12
N MET A 103 -7.88 16.68 -8.80
CA MET A 103 -7.24 15.61 -9.59
C MET A 103 -6.70 14.46 -8.74
N GLY A 104 -6.14 14.74 -7.56
CA GLY A 104 -5.58 13.72 -6.66
C GLY A 104 -6.63 12.75 -6.11
N ARG A 105 -7.88 13.21 -5.93
CA ARG A 105 -9.01 12.36 -5.53
C ARG A 105 -9.46 11.39 -6.63
N PHE A 106 -9.28 11.73 -7.91
CA PHE A 106 -9.63 10.87 -9.04
C PHE A 106 -8.57 9.80 -9.34
N MET A 107 -7.33 9.96 -8.86
CA MET A 107 -6.23 8.99 -9.08
C MET A 107 -6.20 7.81 -8.10
N LEU A 108 -7.01 7.81 -7.04
CA LEU A 108 -7.08 6.70 -6.07
C LEU A 108 -7.40 5.33 -6.69
N PRO A 109 -8.43 5.17 -7.54
CA PRO A 109 -8.75 3.88 -8.17
C PRO A 109 -7.61 3.36 -9.07
N PHE A 110 -6.77 4.23 -9.62
CA PHE A 110 -5.60 3.83 -10.42
C PHE A 110 -4.41 3.36 -9.56
N ARG A 111 -4.50 3.47 -8.23
CA ARG A 111 -3.48 2.99 -7.27
C ARG A 111 -3.90 1.73 -6.53
N ASP A 112 -4.96 1.08 -7.00
CA ASP A 112 -5.58 -0.04 -6.30
C ASP A 112 -4.64 -1.22 -6.08
N ASN A 113 -3.83 -1.53 -7.08
CA ASN A 113 -2.85 -2.62 -7.02
C ASN A 113 -1.75 -2.32 -5.99
N LYS A 114 -1.27 -1.08 -5.92
CA LYS A 114 -0.23 -0.68 -4.95
C LYS A 114 -0.80 -0.65 -3.53
N ILE A 115 -2.04 -0.21 -3.36
CA ILE A 115 -2.74 -0.21 -2.07
C ILE A 115 -2.93 -1.64 -1.54
N GLU A 116 -3.40 -2.57 -2.37
CA GLU A 116 -3.55 -3.97 -1.96
C GLU A 116 -2.20 -4.65 -1.71
N LEU A 117 -1.17 -4.32 -2.49
CA LEU A 117 0.20 -4.76 -2.22
C LEU A 117 0.65 -4.31 -0.81
N LEU A 118 0.56 -3.00 -0.51
CA LEU A 118 0.92 -2.46 0.80
C LEU A 118 0.10 -3.09 1.93
N ARG A 119 -1.20 -3.32 1.70
CA ARG A 119 -2.05 -4.01 2.67
C ARG A 119 -1.57 -5.44 2.96
N SER A 120 -1.25 -6.22 1.91
CA SER A 120 -0.71 -7.57 2.08
C SER A 120 0.64 -7.57 2.80
N GLN A 121 1.46 -6.53 2.60
CA GLN A 121 2.72 -6.35 3.31
C GLN A 121 2.49 -6.06 4.80
N ILE A 122 1.53 -5.18 5.15
CA ILE A 122 1.15 -4.94 6.56
C ILE A 122 0.71 -6.26 7.22
N ASP A 123 -0.11 -7.06 6.53
CA ASP A 123 -0.63 -8.30 7.09
C ASP A 123 0.49 -9.34 7.36
N LYS A 124 1.46 -9.45 6.44
CA LYS A 124 2.72 -10.20 6.65
C LYS A 124 3.43 -9.69 7.90
N LEU A 125 3.73 -8.39 7.97
CA LEU A 125 4.51 -7.79 9.06
C LEU A 125 3.83 -7.97 10.42
N LYS A 126 2.53 -7.68 10.50
CA LYS A 126 1.69 -7.88 11.70
C LYS A 126 1.77 -9.33 12.18
N SER A 127 1.59 -10.30 11.29
CA SER A 127 1.62 -11.73 11.64
C SER A 127 3.01 -12.16 12.14
N THR A 128 4.08 -11.63 11.55
CA THR A 128 5.46 -11.85 12.02
C THR A 128 5.67 -11.28 13.43
N LEU A 129 5.23 -10.05 13.68
CA LEU A 129 5.36 -9.41 15.00
C LEU A 129 4.54 -10.15 16.07
N GLN A 130 3.31 -10.58 15.75
CA GLN A 130 2.47 -11.37 16.65
C GLN A 130 3.11 -12.71 17.01
N LEU A 131 3.67 -13.42 16.03
CA LEU A 131 4.40 -14.66 16.29
C LEU A 131 5.61 -14.41 17.20
N LEU A 132 6.40 -13.38 16.90
CA LEU A 132 7.57 -13.04 17.70
C LEU A 132 7.17 -12.71 19.15
N MET A 133 6.14 -11.89 19.32
CA MET A 133 5.56 -11.55 20.61
C MET A 133 5.18 -12.81 21.42
N GLN A 134 4.42 -13.73 20.82
CA GLN A 134 3.98 -14.94 21.52
C GLN A 134 5.13 -15.88 21.86
N VAL A 135 6.14 -15.99 20.99
CA VAL A 135 7.36 -16.76 21.29
C VAL A 135 8.11 -16.17 22.49
N LEU A 136 8.21 -14.83 22.58
CA LEU A 136 8.88 -14.16 23.69
C LEU A 136 8.11 -14.30 25.01
N ILE A 137 6.79 -14.13 24.98
CA ILE A 137 5.92 -14.35 26.16
C ILE A 137 6.06 -15.79 26.66
N PHE A 138 5.97 -16.76 25.74
CA PHE A 138 6.12 -18.17 26.07
C PHE A 138 7.48 -18.48 26.70
N ALA A 139 8.57 -17.98 26.11
CA ALA A 139 9.92 -18.16 26.65
C ALA A 139 10.04 -17.60 28.08
N GLN A 140 9.44 -16.44 28.35
CA GLN A 140 9.43 -15.81 29.67
C GLN A 140 8.62 -16.61 30.70
N GLN A 141 7.48 -17.15 30.29
CA GLN A 141 6.61 -17.93 31.17
C GLN A 141 7.23 -19.29 31.53
N VAL A 142 7.86 -19.95 30.55
CA VAL A 142 8.64 -21.17 30.78
C VAL A 142 9.83 -20.89 31.70
N SER A 143 10.61 -19.83 31.44
CA SER A 143 11.78 -19.51 32.29
C SER A 143 11.39 -19.14 33.72
N SER A 144 10.20 -18.58 33.92
CA SER A 144 9.68 -18.21 35.24
C SER A 144 8.99 -19.35 35.97
N ASN A 145 8.96 -20.56 35.38
CA ASN A 145 8.23 -21.73 35.89
C ASN A 145 6.74 -21.43 36.21
N LYS A 146 6.13 -20.55 35.40
CA LYS A 146 4.75 -20.05 35.60
C LYS A 146 3.69 -20.92 34.89
N LEU A 147 4.09 -21.93 34.13
CA LEU A 147 3.20 -22.75 33.32
C LEU A 147 3.10 -24.17 33.88
N SER A 148 1.88 -24.69 33.91
CA SER A 148 1.67 -26.13 34.01
C SER A 148 2.03 -26.81 32.69
N TYR A 149 2.27 -28.12 32.72
CA TYR A 149 2.53 -28.91 31.52
C TYR A 149 1.40 -28.78 30.47
N GLU A 150 0.15 -28.74 30.92
CA GLU A 150 -1.02 -28.58 30.04
C GLU A 150 -1.08 -27.19 29.41
N ALA A 151 -0.83 -26.14 30.20
CA ALA A 151 -0.79 -24.76 29.69
C ALA A 151 0.36 -24.56 28.69
N GLU A 152 1.52 -25.17 28.94
CA GLU A 152 2.65 -25.14 28.02
C GLU A 152 2.29 -25.81 26.68
N ALA A 153 1.64 -26.98 26.73
CA ALA A 153 1.21 -27.69 25.53
C ALA A 153 0.21 -26.87 24.70
N GLU A 154 -0.72 -26.16 25.35
CA GLU A 154 -1.72 -25.34 24.65
C GLU A 154 -1.08 -24.11 23.98
N GLN A 155 -0.18 -23.41 24.68
CA GLN A 155 0.55 -22.28 24.09
C GLN A 155 1.45 -22.71 22.92
N ARG A 156 2.05 -23.91 22.99
CA ARG A 156 2.78 -24.47 21.84
C ARG A 156 1.88 -24.67 20.63
N LYS A 157 0.62 -25.09 20.80
CA LYS A 157 -0.34 -25.20 19.69
C LYS A 157 -0.67 -23.83 19.10
N GLU A 158 -0.90 -22.83 19.95
CA GLU A 158 -1.16 -21.46 19.50
C GLU A 158 0.01 -20.91 18.67
N ILE A 159 1.25 -21.08 19.14
CA ILE A 159 2.46 -20.67 18.41
C ILE A 159 2.57 -21.40 17.06
N ILE A 160 2.23 -22.69 17.01
CA ILE A 160 2.21 -23.45 15.75
C ILE A 160 1.17 -22.87 14.78
N GLN A 161 -0.01 -22.50 15.26
CA GLN A 161 -1.04 -21.86 14.45
C GLN A 161 -0.61 -20.48 13.95
N LEU A 162 -0.03 -19.64 14.81
CA LEU A 162 0.50 -18.33 14.42
C LEU A 162 1.62 -18.45 13.40
N ARG A 163 2.48 -19.46 13.52
CA ARG A 163 3.52 -19.75 12.53
C ARG A 163 2.92 -20.09 11.17
N LYS A 164 1.81 -20.84 11.14
CA LYS A 164 1.09 -21.12 9.89
C LYS A 164 0.49 -19.84 9.29
N ILE A 165 -0.19 -19.02 10.11
CA ILE A 165 -0.77 -17.75 9.67
C ILE A 165 0.31 -16.81 9.10
N ALA A 166 1.43 -16.65 9.81
CA ALA A 166 2.54 -15.81 9.35
C ALA A 166 3.15 -16.30 8.03
N LYS A 167 3.25 -17.63 7.84
CA LYS A 167 3.70 -18.23 6.59
C LYS A 167 2.72 -17.94 5.44
N GLU A 168 1.42 -18.13 5.67
CA GLU A 168 0.38 -17.86 4.67
C GLU A 168 0.33 -16.38 4.28
N ALA A 169 0.47 -15.47 5.25
CA ALA A 169 0.55 -14.03 4.99
C ALA A 169 1.78 -13.66 4.16
N ALA A 170 2.94 -14.27 4.44
CA ALA A 170 4.15 -14.09 3.64
C ALA A 170 3.98 -14.61 2.20
N GLU A 171 3.41 -15.80 2.02
CA GLU A 171 3.14 -16.36 0.70
C GLU A 171 2.14 -15.50 -0.10
N LYS A 172 1.12 -14.96 0.56
CA LYS A 172 0.15 -14.05 -0.04
C LYS A 172 0.83 -12.76 -0.50
N TYR A 173 1.65 -12.14 0.36
CA TYR A 173 2.41 -10.94 0.01
C TYR A 173 3.34 -11.20 -1.19
N GLU A 174 4.05 -12.33 -1.22
CA GLU A 174 4.92 -12.69 -2.33
C GLU A 174 4.16 -12.85 -3.65
N LYS A 175 2.97 -13.46 -3.61
CA LYS A 175 2.07 -13.55 -4.78
C LYS A 175 1.64 -12.16 -5.24
N SER A 176 1.13 -11.33 -4.32
CA SER A 176 0.72 -9.96 -4.63
C SER A 176 1.86 -9.11 -5.19
N ARG A 177 3.08 -9.29 -4.67
CA ARG A 177 4.29 -8.61 -5.14
C ARG A 177 4.65 -9.02 -6.57
N ARG A 178 4.63 -10.31 -6.88
CA ARG A 178 4.90 -10.81 -8.25
C ARG A 178 3.85 -10.32 -9.24
N SER A 179 2.57 -10.42 -8.90
CA SER A 179 1.48 -9.90 -9.74
C SER A 179 1.62 -8.40 -9.98
N PHE A 180 2.02 -7.64 -8.96
CA PHE A 180 2.30 -6.22 -9.08
C PHE A 180 3.48 -5.95 -10.03
N SER A 181 4.62 -6.62 -9.86
CA SER A 181 5.79 -6.44 -10.73
C SER A 181 5.51 -6.77 -12.20
N ILE A 182 4.73 -7.81 -12.49
CA ILE A 182 4.35 -8.17 -13.88
C ILE A 182 3.43 -7.10 -14.49
N SER A 183 2.56 -6.49 -13.68
CA SER A 183 1.69 -5.40 -14.13
C SER A 183 2.41 -4.07 -14.30
N ASP A 184 3.50 -3.84 -13.57
CA ASP A 184 4.29 -2.60 -13.55
C ASP A 184 5.28 -2.53 -14.73
N ASP A 185 5.81 -3.70 -15.15
CA ASP A 185 6.70 -3.86 -16.32
C ASP A 185 6.00 -3.56 -17.67
N GLY A 186 4.65 -3.59 -17.70
CA GLY A 186 3.86 -3.11 -18.83
C GLY A 186 3.73 -1.58 -18.91
N THR A 187 4.25 -0.86 -17.91
CA THR A 187 4.18 0.60 -17.73
C THR A 187 5.54 1.18 -17.37
N ALA A 188 6.61 0.71 -18.02
CA ALA A 188 7.92 1.37 -17.96
C ALA A 188 7.85 2.76 -18.60
N VAL A 189 7.37 3.75 -17.86
CA VAL A 189 7.75 5.14 -18.04
C VAL A 189 9.06 5.29 -17.29
N ASN A 190 10.15 5.52 -18.03
CA ASN A 190 11.46 5.75 -17.44
C ASN A 190 11.41 6.91 -16.43
N ASP A 191 11.43 6.59 -15.13
CA ASP A 191 11.90 7.51 -14.11
C ASP A 191 13.43 7.57 -14.24
N ASP A 192 13.90 8.41 -15.16
CA ASP A 192 15.31 8.69 -15.36
C ASP A 192 15.79 9.59 -14.19
N GLU A 193 16.12 8.97 -13.04
CA GLU A 193 17.00 9.58 -12.04
C GLU A 193 18.39 9.76 -12.66
N ARG A 194 18.61 10.90 -13.33
CA ARG A 194 19.96 11.31 -13.71
C ARG A 194 20.73 11.71 -12.46
N SER A 195 21.56 10.76 -12.05
CA SER A 195 22.74 10.98 -11.23
C SER A 195 23.60 12.11 -11.81
N LEU A 196 23.92 13.06 -10.94
CA LEU A 196 24.85 14.16 -11.19
C LEU A 196 26.23 13.59 -11.51
N GLN A 197 26.76 13.92 -12.69
CA GLN A 197 28.19 13.88 -12.93
C GLN A 197 28.63 15.21 -13.55
N GLU A 198 29.66 15.77 -12.93
CA GLU A 198 30.21 17.11 -13.13
C GLU A 198 30.63 17.37 -14.59
N GLY A 199 30.24 18.54 -15.10
CA GLY A 199 30.69 19.06 -16.39
C GLY A 199 30.26 20.52 -16.52
N ASP A 200 31.23 21.41 -16.45
CA ASP A 200 31.15 22.87 -16.38
C ASP A 200 30.20 23.53 -17.41
N GLY A 201 29.36 24.46 -16.94
CA GLY A 201 28.39 25.18 -17.77
C GLY A 201 27.29 25.84 -16.94
N PHE A 202 27.54 27.06 -16.45
CA PHE A 202 26.56 27.88 -15.74
C PHE A 202 25.34 28.19 -16.62
N VAL A 203 24.20 27.56 -16.34
CA VAL A 203 22.90 27.90 -16.95
C VAL A 203 22.14 28.83 -16.00
N SER A 204 21.82 30.03 -16.46
CA SER A 204 21.14 31.07 -15.69
C SER A 204 19.71 30.65 -15.27
N PRO A 205 19.25 30.98 -14.05
CA PRO A 205 17.88 30.71 -13.57
C PRO A 205 16.76 31.21 -14.50
N SER A 206 17.06 32.16 -15.39
CA SER A 206 16.13 32.69 -16.40
C SER A 206 15.76 31.68 -17.50
N ASP A 207 16.63 30.73 -17.82
CA ASP A 207 16.39 29.74 -18.88
C ASP A 207 15.62 28.52 -18.34
N LEU A 208 15.79 28.20 -17.05
CA LEU A 208 14.97 27.20 -16.36
C LEU A 208 13.49 27.63 -16.25
N PHE A 209 13.25 28.94 -16.06
CA PHE A 209 11.90 29.49 -15.99
C PHE A 209 11.19 29.51 -17.36
N LYS A 210 11.95 29.59 -18.46
CA LYS A 210 11.40 29.50 -19.83
C LYS A 210 11.01 28.06 -20.20
N ALA A 211 11.79 27.06 -19.81
CA ALA A 211 11.44 25.66 -20.04
C ALA A 211 10.17 25.23 -19.28
N ALA A 212 9.94 25.75 -18.06
CA ALA A 212 8.71 25.53 -17.31
C ALA A 212 7.48 26.25 -17.91
N SER A 213 7.69 27.30 -18.72
CA SER A 213 6.61 28.05 -19.37
C SER A 213 6.15 27.47 -20.72
N SER A 214 6.78 26.39 -21.21
CA SER A 214 6.44 25.75 -22.49
C SER A 214 5.59 24.48 -22.37
N ILE A 215 5.12 24.10 -21.17
CA ILE A 215 3.96 23.20 -21.08
C ILE A 215 2.72 24.04 -21.38
N SER A 216 2.52 24.35 -22.66
CA SER A 216 1.25 24.85 -23.15
C SER A 216 0.20 23.82 -22.79
N SER A 217 -0.72 24.15 -21.90
CA SER A 217 -1.84 23.28 -21.56
C SER A 217 -2.56 22.88 -22.86
N ALA A 218 -2.53 21.58 -23.21
CA ALA A 218 -3.30 21.03 -24.35
C ALA A 218 -4.82 21.02 -24.08
N ILE A 219 -5.24 21.58 -22.94
CA ILE A 219 -6.61 21.71 -22.51
C ILE A 219 -7.18 22.96 -23.15
N ASN A 220 -7.94 22.77 -24.22
CA ASN A 220 -8.79 23.80 -24.80
C ASN A 220 -10.24 23.27 -24.85
N PRO A 221 -11.24 24.13 -25.10
CA PRO A 221 -12.64 23.72 -25.12
C PRO A 221 -12.94 22.59 -26.12
N GLU A 222 -12.19 22.53 -27.22
CA GLU A 222 -12.35 21.52 -28.27
C GLU A 222 -11.80 20.16 -27.83
N THR A 223 -10.59 20.11 -27.25
CA THR A 223 -9.99 18.86 -26.74
C THR A 223 -10.79 18.30 -25.56
N LEU A 224 -11.39 19.16 -24.73
CA LEU A 224 -12.29 18.76 -23.67
C LEU A 224 -13.63 18.23 -24.20
N ALA A 225 -14.20 18.86 -25.23
CA ALA A 225 -15.42 18.37 -25.88
C ALA A 225 -15.22 16.98 -26.50
N THR A 226 -14.09 16.77 -27.18
CA THR A 226 -13.71 15.48 -27.76
C THR A 226 -13.52 14.41 -26.67
N CYS A 227 -12.87 14.75 -25.56
CA CYS A 227 -12.73 13.87 -24.40
C CYS A 227 -14.09 13.44 -23.83
N VAL A 228 -15.01 14.38 -23.66
CA VAL A 228 -16.37 14.09 -23.18
C VAL A 228 -17.10 13.16 -24.16
N ASN A 229 -16.90 13.33 -25.46
CA ASN A 229 -17.51 12.47 -26.47
C ASN A 229 -16.99 11.03 -26.41
N HIS A 230 -15.68 10.84 -26.23
CA HIS A 230 -15.10 9.50 -26.07
C HIS A 230 -15.59 8.80 -24.80
N VAL A 231 -15.72 9.52 -23.68
CA VAL A 231 -16.29 8.96 -22.44
C VAL A 231 -17.76 8.60 -22.62
N ARG A 232 -18.56 9.40 -23.33
CA ARG A 232 -19.95 9.05 -23.65
C ARG A 232 -20.05 7.80 -24.49
N ASN A 233 -19.22 7.66 -25.52
CA ASN A 233 -19.20 6.46 -26.36
C ASN A 233 -18.85 5.20 -25.56
N LEU A 234 -17.85 5.29 -24.67
CA LEU A 234 -17.53 4.19 -23.76
C LEU A 234 -18.71 3.81 -22.86
N LEU A 235 -19.41 4.78 -22.29
CA LEU A 235 -20.58 4.51 -21.44
C LEU A 235 -21.70 3.80 -22.23
N VAL A 236 -21.95 4.21 -23.48
CA VAL A 236 -22.93 3.57 -24.37
C VAL A 236 -22.53 2.13 -24.69
N ASP A 237 -21.26 1.87 -24.99
CA ASP A 237 -20.78 0.51 -25.30
C ASP A 237 -20.83 -0.41 -24.07
N ILE A 238 -20.55 0.12 -22.88
CA ILE A 238 -20.70 -0.59 -21.60
C ILE A 238 -22.18 -0.93 -21.35
N GLU A 239 -23.08 0.02 -21.55
CA GLU A 239 -24.52 -0.21 -21.38
C GLU A 239 -25.05 -1.24 -22.38
N THR A 240 -24.56 -1.20 -23.62
CA THR A 240 -24.90 -2.17 -24.67
C THR A 240 -24.40 -3.57 -24.30
N LEU A 241 -23.18 -3.69 -23.78
CA LEU A 241 -22.64 -4.96 -23.30
C LEU A 241 -23.44 -5.49 -22.10
N GLN A 242 -23.83 -4.62 -21.17
CA GLN A 242 -24.67 -5.00 -20.02
C GLN A 242 -26.03 -5.52 -20.47
N LEU A 243 -26.67 -4.88 -21.45
CA LEU A 243 -27.94 -5.33 -22.01
C LEU A 243 -27.81 -6.65 -22.77
N ALA A 244 -26.70 -6.88 -23.46
CA ALA A 244 -26.41 -8.16 -24.12
C ALA A 244 -26.26 -9.29 -23.09
N LEU A 245 -25.48 -9.06 -22.03
CA LEU A 245 -25.29 -10.01 -20.93
C LEU A 245 -26.56 -10.26 -20.12
N ALA A 246 -27.48 -9.28 -20.04
CA ALA A 246 -28.75 -9.45 -19.32
C ALA A 246 -29.81 -10.24 -20.11
N ARG A 247 -29.59 -10.48 -21.41
CA ARG A 247 -30.54 -11.15 -22.31
C ARG A 247 -30.31 -12.66 -22.46
N GLU A 248 -29.35 -13.23 -21.74
CA GLU A 248 -28.86 -14.63 -21.85
C GLU A 248 -29.92 -15.62 -22.37
N VAL A 249 -29.82 -15.93 -23.67
CA VAL A 249 -30.26 -17.18 -24.26
C VAL A 249 -28.99 -18.02 -24.42
N ASP A 250 -29.04 -19.28 -23.98
CA ASP A 250 -27.90 -20.19 -23.96
C ASP A 250 -27.24 -20.28 -25.35
N GLY A 251 -25.98 -19.81 -25.46
CA GLY A 251 -25.17 -19.86 -26.69
C GLY A 251 -24.95 -18.53 -27.45
N ASP A 252 -25.39 -17.38 -26.93
CA ASP A 252 -25.19 -16.09 -27.61
C ASP A 252 -23.72 -15.60 -27.56
N ASP A 253 -23.18 -15.21 -28.72
CA ASP A 253 -21.80 -14.70 -28.84
C ASP A 253 -21.76 -13.20 -28.52
N HIS A 254 -21.17 -12.86 -27.38
CA HIS A 254 -21.01 -11.47 -26.93
C HIS A 254 -19.62 -10.87 -27.27
N SER A 255 -18.80 -11.57 -28.06
CA SER A 255 -17.44 -11.14 -28.41
C SER A 255 -17.41 -9.75 -29.05
N ASP A 256 -18.36 -9.44 -29.93
CA ASP A 256 -18.47 -8.14 -30.60
C ASP A 256 -18.77 -6.99 -29.63
N HIS A 257 -19.66 -7.22 -28.66
CA HIS A 257 -19.98 -6.22 -27.64
C HIS A 257 -18.81 -5.99 -26.69
N HIS A 258 -18.09 -7.05 -26.35
CA HIS A 258 -16.88 -6.98 -25.54
C HIS A 258 -15.75 -6.22 -26.26
N GLN A 259 -15.49 -6.53 -27.53
CA GLN A 259 -14.48 -5.87 -28.35
C GLN A 259 -14.77 -4.37 -28.52
N LYS A 260 -16.05 -4.00 -28.74
CA LYS A 260 -16.46 -2.58 -28.81
C LYS A 260 -16.20 -1.83 -27.52
N ALA A 261 -16.59 -2.41 -26.37
CA ALA A 261 -16.34 -1.80 -25.07
C ALA A 261 -14.83 -1.61 -24.79
N ILE A 262 -14.00 -2.61 -25.15
CA ILE A 262 -12.54 -2.52 -25.05
C ILE A 262 -11.99 -1.42 -25.98
N GLY A 263 -12.43 -1.37 -27.23
CA GLY A 263 -11.99 -0.36 -28.20
C GLY A 263 -12.28 1.06 -27.72
N SER A 264 -13.52 1.31 -27.28
CA SER A 264 -13.91 2.62 -26.75
C SER A 264 -13.19 2.99 -25.45
N TYR A 265 -12.81 2.00 -24.62
CA TYR A 265 -11.99 2.22 -23.44
C TYR A 265 -10.59 2.74 -23.81
N PHE A 266 -9.93 2.10 -24.77
CA PHE A 266 -8.59 2.52 -25.20
C PHE A 266 -8.59 3.88 -25.87
N ILE A 267 -9.62 4.20 -26.67
CA ILE A 267 -9.76 5.52 -27.30
C ILE A 267 -9.97 6.60 -26.25
N ALA A 268 -10.88 6.40 -25.30
CA ALA A 268 -11.14 7.35 -24.23
C ALA A 268 -9.90 7.59 -23.36
N ARG A 269 -9.19 6.50 -23.01
CA ARG A 269 -7.95 6.57 -22.24
C ARG A 269 -6.84 7.30 -22.99
N SER A 270 -6.57 6.94 -24.24
CA SER A 270 -5.53 7.56 -25.06
C SER A 270 -5.73 9.08 -25.19
N HIS A 271 -6.98 9.50 -25.42
CA HIS A 271 -7.28 10.92 -25.54
C HIS A 271 -7.22 11.66 -24.19
N LEU A 272 -7.60 11.01 -23.09
CA LEU A 272 -7.43 11.57 -21.74
C LEU A 272 -5.96 11.76 -21.39
N ASP A 273 -5.14 10.75 -21.68
CA ASP A 273 -3.70 10.77 -21.42
C ASP A 273 -3.03 11.90 -22.25
N SER A 274 -3.38 12.04 -23.52
CA SER A 274 -2.91 13.12 -24.41
C SER A 274 -3.27 14.52 -23.92
N VAL A 275 -4.51 14.72 -23.44
CA VAL A 275 -4.99 16.04 -22.96
C VAL A 275 -4.41 16.40 -21.60
N LEU A 276 -4.20 15.42 -20.72
CA LEU A 276 -3.77 15.65 -19.33
C LEU A 276 -2.25 15.69 -19.18
N LEU A 277 -1.52 14.93 -19.99
CA LEU A 277 -0.07 14.79 -19.90
C LEU A 277 0.66 15.53 -21.03
N GLY A 278 -0.08 16.03 -22.03
CA GLY A 278 0.48 16.60 -23.26
C GLY A 278 0.97 15.51 -24.21
N ASN A 279 0.92 15.76 -25.52
CA ASN A 279 1.61 14.89 -26.47
C ASN A 279 3.12 15.06 -26.24
N SER A 280 3.80 13.95 -25.92
CA SER A 280 5.26 13.84 -26.07
C SER A 280 5.65 13.79 -27.54
#